data_AF-A0A972RVQ6-F1
#
_entry.id   AF-A0A972RVQ6-F1
#
_cell.length_a   1.000
_cell.length_b   1.000
_cell.length_c   1.000
_cell.angle_alpha   90.00
_cell.angle_beta   90.00
_cell.angle_gamma   90.00
#
_symmetry.space_group_name_H-M   'P 1'
#
loop_
_entity.id
_entity.type
_entity.pdbx_description
1 polymer ?
#
loop_
_entity_poly.entity_id
_entity_poly.type
_entity_poly.pdbx_seq_one_letter_code
_entity_poly.pdbx_strand_id
1 'polypeptide(L)'
;LLSAFLLEHNERYGFSHYWVAYPLTFISQERLIYVPRLPYHADLRYTPRYDRYPAYTCQVLRAPRVAYVTNGPPALDERLTQGFRAAGIEWREALVGSFRVYYALSRPIMPWELGLSPKPEVDCAP
;
A
#
# COMPACT_ATOMS: atom_id res chain seq x y z
N LEU A 1 9.36 14.56 2.35
CA LEU A 1 8.78 14.64 0.99
C LEU A 1 7.61 13.68 0.84
N LEU A 2 7.81 12.35 0.86
CA LEU A 2 6.73 11.36 0.75
C LEU A 2 5.61 11.55 1.79
N SER A 3 5.95 11.64 3.08
CA SER A 3 4.95 11.81 4.15
C SER A 3 4.13 13.09 3.97
N ALA A 4 4.77 14.20 3.61
CA ALA A 4 4.09 15.48 3.34
C ALA A 4 3.13 15.36 2.16
N PHE A 5 3.57 14.77 1.05
CA PHE A 5 2.72 14.52 -0.14
C PHE A 5 1.47 13.70 0.23
N LEU A 6 1.64 12.60 0.95
CA LEU A 6 0.51 11.74 1.33
C LEU A 6 -0.47 12.46 2.27
N LEU A 7 0.04 13.28 3.19
CA LEU A 7 -0.80 14.08 4.09
C LEU A 7 -1.57 15.17 3.34
N GLU A 8 -0.92 15.85 2.39
CA GLU A 8 -1.51 16.88 1.53
C GLU A 8 -2.66 16.31 0.67
N HIS A 9 -2.49 15.10 0.14
CA HIS A 9 -3.51 14.41 -0.65
C HIS A 9 -4.52 13.59 0.18
N ASN A 10 -4.44 13.66 1.52
CA ASN A 10 -5.28 12.90 2.45
C ASN A 10 -5.23 11.36 2.25
N GLU A 11 -4.09 10.85 1.81
CA GLU A 11 -3.82 9.42 1.58
C GLU A 11 -3.22 8.77 2.82
N ARG A 12 -4.04 8.73 3.88
CA ARG A 12 -3.60 8.35 5.24
C ARG A 12 -3.42 6.85 5.44
N TYR A 13 -4.03 6.03 4.61
CA TYR A 13 -4.01 4.58 4.72
C TYR A 13 -3.52 3.96 3.43
N GLY A 14 -2.81 2.83 3.50
CA GLY A 14 -2.37 2.19 2.27
C GLY A 14 -1.46 1.00 2.42
N PHE A 15 -0.93 0.60 1.27
CA PHE A 15 -0.11 -0.58 1.12
C PHE A 15 1.29 -0.21 0.64
N SER A 16 2.28 -0.85 1.23
CA SER A 16 3.66 -0.79 0.76
C SER A 16 4.37 -2.11 1.08
N HIS A 17 5.69 -2.14 1.01
CA HIS A 17 6.51 -3.22 1.55
C HIS A 17 7.14 -2.80 2.89
N TYR A 18 7.73 -3.77 3.59
CA TYR A 18 8.26 -3.62 4.96
C TYR A 18 9.14 -2.38 5.16
N TRP A 19 10.10 -2.16 4.24
CA TRP A 19 11.11 -1.11 4.35
C TRP A 19 10.56 0.30 4.12
N VAL A 20 9.28 0.45 3.78
CA VAL A 20 8.63 1.74 3.57
C VAL A 20 7.44 1.91 4.51
N ALA A 21 6.60 0.89 4.65
CA ALA A 21 5.37 0.94 5.45
C ALA A 21 5.62 1.44 6.88
N TYR A 22 6.46 0.75 7.66
CA TYR A 22 6.69 1.11 9.06
C TYR A 22 7.54 2.36 9.27
N PRO A 23 8.61 2.61 8.49
CA PRO A 23 9.28 3.90 8.53
C PRO A 23 8.32 5.06 8.27
N LEU A 24 7.43 4.94 7.27
CA LEU A 24 6.43 5.95 6.97
C LEU A 24 5.46 6.20 8.13
N THR A 25 4.95 5.12 8.74
CA THR A 25 4.10 5.21 9.92
C THR A 25 4.80 5.94 11.07
N PHE A 26 6.03 5.53 11.39
CA PHE A 26 6.81 6.09 12.47
C PHE A 26 7.15 7.58 12.25
N ILE A 27 7.70 7.95 11.09
CA ILE A 27 8.09 9.34 10.81
C ILE A 27 6.89 10.28 10.72
N SER A 28 5.71 9.75 10.40
CA SER A 28 4.47 10.52 10.37
C SER A 28 3.79 10.65 11.73
N GLN A 29 4.36 10.06 12.79
CA GLN A 29 3.74 9.94 14.11
C GLN A 29 2.34 9.32 14.01
N GLU A 30 2.23 8.20 13.28
CA GLU A 30 0.99 7.44 13.07
C GLU A 30 -0.13 8.20 12.35
N ARG A 31 0.16 9.37 11.77
CA ARG A 31 -0.80 10.09 10.91
C ARG A 31 -1.01 9.40 9.56
N LEU A 32 -0.03 8.59 9.14
CA LEU A 32 -0.09 7.71 7.98
C LEU A 32 0.05 6.27 8.47
N ILE A 33 -0.91 5.41 8.17
CA ILE A 33 -0.88 3.98 8.52
C ILE A 33 -0.76 3.18 7.25
N TYR A 34 0.45 2.71 6.94
CA TYR A 34 0.70 1.85 5.79
C TYR A 34 1.12 0.47 6.28
N VAL A 35 0.68 -0.57 5.55
CA VAL A 35 0.97 -1.96 5.92
C VAL A 35 1.79 -2.69 4.86
N PRO A 36 2.73 -3.56 5.28
CA PRO A 36 3.70 -4.20 4.40
C PRO A 36 3.08 -5.42 3.70
N ARG A 37 2.21 -5.14 2.74
CA ARG A 37 1.39 -6.12 2.00
C ARG A 37 1.77 -6.24 0.52
N LEU A 38 2.79 -5.48 0.10
CA LEU A 38 3.40 -5.58 -1.22
C LEU A 38 4.72 -6.36 -1.15
N PRO A 39 5.03 -7.17 -2.18
CA PRO A 39 6.36 -7.74 -2.32
C PRO A 39 7.37 -6.65 -2.69
N TYR A 40 8.64 -6.87 -2.41
CA TYR A 40 9.74 -6.03 -2.90
C TYR A 40 10.86 -6.83 -3.57
N HIS A 41 10.74 -8.16 -3.58
CA HIS A 41 11.64 -9.04 -4.33
C HIS A 41 11.29 -9.01 -5.82
N ALA A 42 12.29 -9.19 -6.68
CA ALA A 42 12.13 -9.17 -8.14
C ALA A 42 11.15 -10.25 -8.65
N ASP A 43 11.03 -11.37 -7.94
CA ASP A 43 10.09 -12.47 -8.21
C ASP A 43 8.66 -12.20 -7.69
N LEU A 44 8.40 -11.00 -7.14
CA LEU A 44 7.14 -10.60 -6.53
C LEU A 44 6.68 -11.48 -5.37
N ARG A 45 7.60 -12.20 -4.72
CA ARG A 45 7.27 -13.02 -3.56
C ARG A 45 6.92 -12.16 -2.35
N TYR A 46 5.76 -12.44 -1.76
CA TYR A 46 5.31 -11.86 -0.50
C TYR A 46 5.86 -12.65 0.70
N THR A 47 6.21 -11.94 1.77
CA THR A 47 6.71 -12.54 3.02
C THR A 47 5.79 -12.16 4.19
N PRO A 48 4.92 -13.09 4.66
CA PRO A 48 3.90 -12.80 5.69
C PRO A 48 4.46 -12.24 6.99
N ARG A 49 5.65 -12.69 7.43
CA ARG A 49 6.32 -12.25 8.67
C ARG A 49 6.60 -10.74 8.72
N TYR A 50 6.55 -10.06 7.58
CA TYR A 50 6.75 -8.61 7.55
C TYR A 50 5.55 -7.82 8.04
N ASP A 51 4.33 -8.36 8.00
CA ASP A 51 3.18 -7.73 8.65
C ASP A 51 3.15 -8.08 10.14
N ARG A 52 3.71 -7.18 10.96
CA ARG A 52 3.95 -7.35 12.40
C ARG A 52 2.91 -6.67 13.29
N TYR A 53 2.06 -5.81 12.74
CA TYR A 53 1.11 -5.01 13.51
C TYR A 53 -0.31 -5.19 12.95
N PRO A 54 -1.01 -6.28 13.33
CA PRO A 54 -2.36 -6.58 12.83
C PRO A 54 -3.37 -5.45 13.03
N ALA A 55 -3.23 -4.66 14.11
CA ALA A 55 -4.07 -3.49 14.36
C ALA A 55 -3.98 -2.44 13.24
N TYR A 56 -2.79 -2.23 12.67
CA TYR A 56 -2.61 -1.34 11.51
C TYR A 56 -3.26 -1.93 10.26
N THR A 57 -3.16 -3.25 10.07
CA THR A 57 -3.86 -3.94 8.99
C THR A 57 -5.36 -3.70 9.10
N CYS A 58 -5.96 -3.90 10.28
CA CYS A 58 -7.38 -3.61 10.47
C CYS A 58 -7.77 -2.16 10.19
N GLN A 59 -6.94 -1.19 10.56
CA GLN A 59 -7.19 0.21 10.21
C GLN A 59 -7.18 0.46 8.70
N VAL A 60 -6.19 -0.11 7.98
CA VAL A 60 -6.12 0.02 6.52
C VAL A 60 -7.30 -0.69 5.84
N LEU A 61 -7.71 -1.86 6.31
CA LEU A 61 -8.83 -2.60 5.70
C LEU A 61 -10.19 -1.93 5.91
N ARG A 62 -10.34 -1.13 6.96
CA ARG A 62 -11.54 -0.32 7.22
C ARG A 62 -11.51 1.04 6.54
N ALA A 63 -10.37 1.45 5.97
CA ALA A 63 -10.22 2.76 5.40
C ALA A 63 -11.06 2.90 4.11
N PRO A 64 -11.81 3.99 3.93
CA PRO A 64 -12.59 4.23 2.72
C PRO A 64 -11.71 4.55 1.50
N ARG A 65 -10.42 4.83 1.73
CA ARG A 65 -9.43 5.20 0.73
C ARG A 65 -8.09 4.55 1.07
N VAL A 66 -7.42 4.07 0.04
CA VAL A 66 -6.09 3.46 0.16
C VAL A 66 -5.20 3.96 -0.98
N ALA A 67 -3.91 4.16 -0.69
CA ALA A 67 -2.89 4.40 -1.69
C ALA A 67 -1.84 3.29 -1.67
N TYR A 68 -1.09 3.18 -2.76
CA TYR A 68 0.03 2.26 -2.90
C TYR A 68 1.32 3.05 -3.02
N VAL A 69 2.31 2.69 -2.20
CA VAL A 69 3.66 3.29 -2.28
C VAL A 69 4.66 2.17 -2.60
N THR A 70 5.41 2.34 -3.68
CA THR A 70 6.43 1.38 -4.11
C THR A 70 7.78 2.09 -4.31
N ASN A 71 8.87 1.38 -4.03
CA ASN A 71 10.18 1.63 -4.64
C ASN A 71 10.79 0.31 -5.15
N GLY A 72 9.90 -0.65 -5.44
CA GLY A 72 10.22 -2.03 -5.79
C GLY A 72 10.58 -2.20 -7.27
N PRO A 73 10.65 -3.47 -7.75
CA PRO A 73 11.01 -3.77 -9.12
C PRO A 73 9.93 -3.27 -10.11
N PRO A 74 10.28 -2.97 -11.37
CA PRO A 74 9.31 -2.58 -12.41
C PRO A 74 8.14 -3.57 -12.57
N ALA A 75 8.38 -4.88 -12.37
CA ALA A 75 7.34 -5.90 -12.41
C ALA A 75 6.20 -5.67 -11.39
N LEU A 76 6.48 -5.03 -10.25
CA LEU A 76 5.46 -4.67 -9.26
C LEU A 76 4.56 -3.55 -9.80
N ASP A 77 5.18 -2.54 -10.41
CA ASP A 77 4.47 -1.40 -11.00
C ASP A 77 3.58 -1.85 -12.17
N GLU A 78 4.08 -2.76 -13.01
CA GLU A 78 3.30 -3.39 -14.08
C GLU A 78 2.11 -4.18 -13.52
N ARG A 79 2.31 -5.00 -12.48
CA ARG A 79 1.22 -5.77 -11.86
C ARG A 79 0.15 -4.86 -11.26
N LEU A 80 0.54 -3.78 -10.58
CA LEU A 80 -0.39 -2.81 -10.00
C LEU A 80 -1.23 -2.15 -11.09
N THR A 81 -0.59 -1.54 -12.09
CA THR A 81 -1.28 -0.81 -13.15
C THR A 81 -2.15 -1.72 -14.02
N GLN A 82 -1.71 -2.93 -14.35
CA GLN A 82 -2.52 -3.92 -15.06
C GLN A 82 -3.75 -4.34 -14.24
N GLY A 83 -3.56 -4.62 -12.94
CA GLY A 83 -4.64 -5.02 -12.06
C GLY A 83 -5.67 -3.89 -11.84
N PHE A 84 -5.21 -2.64 -11.69
CA PHE A 84 -6.09 -1.48 -11.61
C PHE A 84 -6.94 -1.32 -12.88
N ARG A 85 -6.33 -1.43 -14.07
CA ARG A 85 -7.06 -1.38 -15.36
C ARG A 85 -8.08 -2.50 -15.47
N ALA A 86 -7.68 -3.74 -15.18
CA ALA A 86 -8.56 -4.90 -15.26
C ALA A 86 -9.77 -4.78 -14.31
N ALA A 87 -9.58 -4.13 -13.16
CA ALA A 87 -10.62 -3.90 -12.16
C ALA A 87 -11.44 -2.61 -12.38
N GLY A 88 -11.17 -1.85 -13.45
CA GLY A 88 -11.84 -0.57 -13.74
C GLY A 88 -11.57 0.51 -12.68
N ILE A 89 -10.41 0.46 -12.02
CA ILE A 89 -9.98 1.49 -11.08
C ILE A 89 -9.42 2.67 -11.86
N GLU A 90 -9.84 3.88 -11.52
CA GLU A 90 -9.15 5.11 -11.93
C GLU A 90 -8.19 5.50 -10.81
N TRP A 91 -7.00 5.98 -11.14
CA TRP A 91 -6.01 6.41 -10.15
C TRP A 91 -5.16 7.55 -10.70
N ARG A 92 -4.40 8.18 -9.81
CA ARG A 92 -3.33 9.11 -10.16
C ARG A 92 -1.99 8.52 -9.77
N GLU A 93 -0.95 8.92 -10.49
CA GLU A 93 0.43 8.52 -10.23
C GLU A 93 1.28 9.74 -9.92
N ALA A 94 2.22 9.57 -8.99
CA ALA A 94 3.26 10.56 -8.72
C ALA A 94 4.58 9.85 -8.42
N LEU A 95 5.68 10.49 -8.82
CA LEU A 95 7.02 10.12 -8.37
C LEU A 95 7.45 11.13 -7.30
N VAL A 96 7.65 10.67 -6.07
CA VAL A 96 8.03 11.49 -4.93
C VAL A 96 9.39 11.01 -4.40
N GLY A 97 10.47 11.63 -4.88
CA GLY A 97 11.82 11.12 -4.66
C GLY A 97 12.01 9.77 -5.35
N SER A 98 12.42 8.74 -4.60
CA SER A 98 12.58 7.36 -5.11
C SER A 98 11.30 6.51 -4.99
N PHE A 99 10.17 7.10 -4.59
CA PHE A 99 8.92 6.38 -4.39
C PHE A 99 7.93 6.68 -5.50
N ARG A 100 7.36 5.64 -6.10
CA ARG A 100 6.16 5.76 -6.92
C ARG A 100 4.94 5.63 -6.01
N VAL A 101 3.99 6.54 -6.20
CA VAL A 101 2.76 6.62 -5.42
C VAL A 101 1.58 6.49 -6.38
N TYR A 102 0.74 5.49 -6.15
CA TYR A 102 -0.56 5.35 -6.80
C TYR A 102 -1.63 5.76 -5.78
N TYR A 103 -2.32 6.86 -6.07
CA TYR A 103 -3.22 7.52 -5.13
C TYR A 103 -4.50 7.97 -5.83
N ALA A 104 -5.44 8.52 -5.06
CA ALA A 104 -6.75 8.91 -5.57
C ALA A 104 -7.46 7.80 -6.36
N LEU A 105 -7.33 6.56 -5.87
CA LEU A 105 -8.04 5.42 -6.43
C LEU A 105 -9.56 5.67 -6.36
N SER A 106 -10.29 5.39 -7.43
CA SER A 106 -11.75 5.58 -7.51
C SER A 106 -12.52 4.73 -6.49
N ARG A 107 -11.97 3.57 -6.14
CA ARG A 107 -12.39 2.74 -5.00
C ARG A 107 -11.19 1.96 -4.45
N PRO A 108 -11.22 1.54 -3.18
CA PRO A 108 -10.22 0.61 -2.66
C PRO A 108 -10.18 -0.69 -3.46
N ILE A 109 -8.95 -1.16 -3.69
CA ILE A 109 -8.64 -2.51 -4.16
C ILE A 109 -7.48 -3.01 -3.32
N MET A 110 -7.52 -4.27 -2.93
CA MET A 110 -6.60 -4.86 -1.97
C MET A 110 -5.47 -5.63 -2.67
N PRO A 111 -4.27 -5.74 -2.07
CA PRO A 111 -3.16 -6.44 -2.71
C PRO A 111 -3.45 -7.89 -3.13
N TRP A 112 -4.34 -8.60 -2.41
CA TRP A 112 -4.72 -9.97 -2.78
C TRP A 112 -5.68 -10.04 -3.97
N GLU A 113 -6.48 -9.01 -4.21
CA GLU A 113 -7.30 -8.91 -5.43
C GLU A 113 -6.42 -8.68 -6.68
N LEU A 114 -5.18 -8.21 -6.47
CA LEU A 114 -4.16 -8.01 -7.49
C LEU A 114 -3.17 -9.19 -7.60
N GLY A 115 -3.35 -10.24 -6.79
CA GLY A 115 -2.44 -11.38 -6.74
C GLY A 115 -1.05 -11.05 -6.18
N LEU A 116 -0.93 -10.04 -5.32
CA LEU A 116 0.35 -9.59 -4.72
C LEU A 116 0.63 -10.19 -3.34
N SER A 117 -0.41 -10.64 -2.61
CA SER A 117 -0.30 -11.31 -1.32
C SER A 117 -1.57 -12.14 -1.04
N PRO A 118 -1.54 -13.16 -0.16
CA PRO A 118 -2.76 -13.87 0.25
C PRO A 118 -3.60 -13.00 1.20
N LYS A 119 -4.94 -13.04 1.19
CA LYS A 119 -5.77 -12.27 2.13
C LYS A 119 -5.30 -12.45 3.59
N PRO A 120 -5.12 -11.38 4.39
CA PRO A 120 -4.61 -11.51 5.75
C PRO A 120 -5.63 -12.23 6.64
N GLU A 121 -5.12 -13.13 7.47
CA GLU A 121 -5.89 -13.84 8.51
C GLU A 121 -5.83 -13.02 9.81
N VAL A 122 -6.50 -11.87 9.82
CA VAL A 122 -6.56 -10.98 10.98
C VAL A 122 -8.02 -10.80 11.41
N ASP A 123 -8.27 -10.91 12.72
CA ASP A 123 -9.56 -10.56 13.28
C ASP A 123 -9.62 -9.05 13.51
N CYS A 124 -10.46 -8.40 12.72
CA CYS A 124 -10.75 -6.98 12.83
C CYS A 124 -12.11 -6.77 13.50
N ALA A 125 -12.38 -7.46 14.60
CA ALA A 125 -13.48 -7.12 15.49
C ALA A 125 -13.37 -5.65 15.93
N PRO A 126 -14.50 -4.92 15.98
CA PRO A 126 -14.56 -3.50 16.36
C PRO A 126 -14.10 -3.25 17.80
#